data_AF-A0A8H7XTJ4-F1
#
_entry.id   AF-A0A8H7XTJ4-F1
#
_cell.length_a   1.000
_cell.length_b   1.000
_cell.length_c   1.000
_cell.angle_alpha   90.00
_cell.angle_beta   90.00
_cell.angle_gamma   90.00
#
_symmetry.space_group_name_H-M   'P 1'
#
loop_
_entity.id
_entity.type
_entity.pdbx_description
1 polymer ?
#
loop_
_entity_poly.entity_id
_entity_poly.type
_entity_poly.pdbx_seq_one_letter_code
_entity_poly.pdbx_strand_id
1 'polypeptide(L)'
;MSPQVSWANRILFLLIAWTLPCLTRVAAQTWCGKNYRKDQPITPPEGAFETLEELSAPQLAFQCAPRMHIYLESDDCDAASIILDTLVTFTRLRYSWPLPDSFDTLDPSNFSLHVDIGEERSSFSNVLFNATNIEIPVSLCSLQPRLEPYAVRCTLSLGQEKSYTSTTSLSYLPRHHFGSVTTIDRKTGAMLVKTTGREYKPIFPIGFYTDFGGYLASNLSILDEIKEQGFNVVHPVPPFGDQAVFEAMLDYLDDIGLYLIVHVHSSYRDLEEVAREVKAIRHRKSLLLWYTADEPDGHGHPFDAARKAYEVVNNLDQYHPVSIALNCADYFFEEYTSGADIIMHDVYSFGNNVTFSSKYDTPCTTDFGCCGCDNCIGNLEDTSKRLDDASRRLKVMGWEKTKFNWAVPQAFGGEEFWARPPTGKEWLAQTLLSINHGARGVIPWIDPTPVDIKHCASRLALTLPRIATFLFDENVIFKHFTYGRIDTGTWTKGHETLFVAINLDDEYAAEYDFLGRQQRQSLKWLINEGVSNNTMGHLSFEPSASAIFVTFRIRTAHSNERSEASGDVRLVEHDEL
;
A
#
# COMPACT_ATOMS: atom_id res chain seq x y z
N MET A 1 54.17 70.79 -5.36
CA MET A 1 53.09 71.54 -6.01
C MET A 1 51.90 71.53 -5.08
N SER A 2 51.78 72.58 -4.28
CA SER A 2 50.63 72.91 -3.43
C SER A 2 49.53 73.55 -4.31
N PRO A 3 48.36 73.96 -3.79
CA PRO A 3 47.53 73.43 -2.68
C PRO A 3 46.01 73.49 -3.00
N GLN A 4 45.15 73.04 -2.06
CA GLN A 4 43.98 73.78 -1.52
C GLN A 4 43.26 72.84 -0.51
N VAL A 5 43.41 72.98 0.82
CA VAL A 5 42.85 74.00 1.75
C VAL A 5 41.32 74.01 1.64
N SER A 6 40.58 73.30 2.53
CA SER A 6 39.96 73.80 3.79
C SER A 6 39.18 75.12 3.58
N TRP A 7 37.90 75.29 3.90
CA TRP A 7 37.21 75.44 5.19
C TRP A 7 35.70 75.29 4.87
N ALA A 8 34.80 74.69 5.68
CA ALA A 8 34.24 75.28 6.88
C ALA A 8 33.18 74.35 7.53
N ASN A 9 33.09 74.47 8.86
CA ASN A 9 32.17 73.79 9.79
C ASN A 9 30.67 73.91 9.47
N ARG A 10 29.88 72.87 9.80
CA ARG A 10 28.69 72.95 10.66
C ARG A 10 28.14 71.56 11.08
N ILE A 11 28.41 71.27 12.35
CA ILE A 11 27.68 70.51 13.39
C ILE A 11 26.30 69.89 13.04
N LEU A 12 26.12 68.66 13.57
CA LEU A 12 24.89 67.97 14.03
C LEU A 12 24.11 67.07 13.03
N PHE A 13 24.24 65.74 13.17
CA PHE A 13 23.22 64.87 13.81
C PHE A 13 23.49 63.36 13.54
N LEU A 14 23.54 62.59 14.64
CA LEU A 14 23.15 61.17 14.84
C LEU A 14 23.73 60.07 13.92
N LEU A 15 24.78 59.42 14.41
CA LEU A 15 25.11 58.02 14.14
C LEU A 15 24.26 57.12 15.06
N ILE A 16 23.28 56.40 14.50
CA ILE A 16 22.76 55.16 15.10
C ILE A 16 23.13 54.04 14.15
N ALA A 17 24.08 53.21 14.58
CA ALA A 17 24.43 51.97 13.95
C ALA A 17 23.21 51.03 13.95
N TRP A 18 22.77 50.62 12.77
CA TRP A 18 21.94 49.43 12.59
C TRP A 18 22.79 48.36 11.93
N THR A 19 23.48 47.59 12.76
CA THR A 19 23.89 46.24 12.40
C THR A 19 22.62 45.40 12.27
N LEU A 20 22.15 45.15 11.05
CA LEU A 20 21.20 44.07 10.80
C LEU A 20 21.89 42.75 11.19
N PRO A 21 21.37 41.98 12.16
CA PRO A 21 21.71 40.57 12.22
C PRO A 21 21.01 39.93 11.02
N CYS A 22 21.79 39.38 10.10
CA CYS A 22 21.30 38.37 9.18
C CYS A 22 20.88 37.18 10.05
N LEU A 23 19.64 37.19 10.53
CA LEU A 23 18.98 36.05 11.13
C LEU A 23 18.89 35.00 10.02
N THR A 24 19.85 34.08 9.99
CA THR A 24 19.62 32.76 9.44
C THR A 24 18.38 32.22 10.14
N ARG A 25 17.20 32.31 9.50
CA ARG A 25 16.03 31.55 9.93
C ARG A 25 16.47 30.10 9.87
N VAL A 26 16.79 29.52 11.02
CA VAL A 26 16.77 28.07 11.17
C VAL A 26 15.37 27.68 10.73
N ALA A 27 15.25 26.96 9.61
CA ALA A 27 13.96 26.45 9.19
C ALA A 27 13.39 25.69 10.38
N ALA A 28 12.21 26.12 10.85
CA ALA A 28 11.53 25.44 11.94
C ALA A 28 11.37 23.97 11.52
N GLN A 29 11.75 23.03 12.39
CA GLN A 29 11.54 21.62 12.11
C GLN A 29 10.04 21.35 12.06
N THR A 30 9.59 20.72 10.99
CA THR A 30 8.20 20.32 10.79
C THR A 30 8.08 18.80 10.72
N TRP A 31 6.88 18.29 11.04
CA TRP A 31 6.47 16.91 10.81
C TRP A 31 5.12 16.93 10.10
N CYS A 32 4.98 16.29 8.94
CA CYS A 32 3.76 16.37 8.12
C CYS A 32 3.31 17.82 7.87
N GLY A 33 4.28 18.73 7.62
CA GLY A 33 4.03 20.16 7.43
C GLY A 33 3.73 20.98 8.70
N LYS A 34 3.66 20.34 9.88
CA LYS A 34 3.33 21.01 11.15
C LYS A 34 4.55 21.27 12.01
N ASN A 35 4.62 22.44 12.63
CA ASN A 35 5.54 22.65 13.75
C ASN A 35 5.12 21.79 14.94
N TYR A 36 6.08 21.29 15.72
CA TYR A 36 5.81 20.35 16.80
C TYR A 36 6.58 20.61 18.10
N ARG A 37 7.41 21.65 18.16
CA ARG A 37 8.17 22.02 19.37
C ARG A 37 7.51 23.19 20.09
N LYS A 38 7.58 23.19 21.42
CA LYS A 38 6.91 24.14 22.34
C LYS A 38 7.04 25.63 22.00
N ASP A 39 8.19 26.05 21.49
CA ASP A 39 8.47 27.46 21.18
C ASP A 39 8.23 27.83 19.70
N GLN A 40 7.71 26.90 18.90
CA GLN A 40 7.37 27.15 17.50
C GLN A 40 5.92 27.68 17.38
N PRO A 41 5.65 28.55 16.39
CA PRO A 41 4.28 28.97 16.11
C PRO A 41 3.46 27.82 15.51
N ILE A 42 2.14 27.90 15.64
CA ILE A 42 1.21 27.03 14.90
C ILE A 42 1.42 27.22 13.40
N THR A 43 1.46 26.12 12.64
CA THR A 43 1.66 26.14 11.20
C THR A 43 0.76 25.08 10.58
N PRO A 44 -0.40 25.48 10.05
CA PRO A 44 -1.30 24.56 9.36
C PRO A 44 -0.58 23.85 8.21
N PRO A 45 -0.76 22.53 8.04
CA PRO A 45 -0.16 21.82 6.92
C PRO A 45 -0.79 22.28 5.60
N GLU A 46 0.06 22.43 4.59
CA GLU A 46 -0.36 22.59 3.20
C GLU A 46 -0.41 21.23 2.49
N GLY A 47 -0.82 21.19 1.23
CA GLY A 47 -0.76 19.99 0.42
C GLY A 47 -1.72 18.88 0.84
N ALA A 48 -2.74 19.21 1.65
CA ALA A 48 -3.85 18.31 1.94
C ALA A 48 -4.49 17.84 0.64
N PHE A 49 -4.88 16.57 0.59
CA PHE A 49 -5.44 16.01 -0.63
C PHE A 49 -6.81 16.62 -0.90
N GLU A 50 -7.08 16.96 -2.17
CA GLU A 50 -8.32 17.65 -2.55
C GLU A 50 -9.57 16.84 -2.16
N THR A 51 -10.58 17.54 -1.65
CA THR A 51 -11.90 16.94 -1.41
C THR A 51 -12.48 16.48 -2.73
N LEU A 52 -13.14 15.32 -2.71
CA LEU A 52 -13.84 14.78 -3.86
C LEU A 52 -14.91 15.75 -4.35
N GLU A 53 -14.88 16.05 -5.64
CA GLU A 53 -15.91 16.85 -6.29
C GLU A 53 -17.02 15.92 -6.79
N GLU A 54 -18.20 16.05 -6.19
CA GLU A 54 -19.42 15.41 -6.66
C GLU A 54 -20.02 16.18 -7.85
N LEU A 55 -20.40 15.44 -8.88
CA LEU A 55 -20.86 15.94 -10.16
C LEU A 55 -22.37 15.77 -10.28
N SER A 56 -23.04 16.78 -10.84
CA SER A 56 -24.48 16.70 -11.11
C SER A 56 -24.84 15.84 -12.33
N ALA A 57 -23.85 15.44 -13.12
CA ALA A 57 -24.03 14.66 -14.34
C ALA A 57 -22.98 13.54 -14.41
N PRO A 58 -23.35 12.35 -14.93
CA PRO A 58 -22.47 11.20 -14.93
C PRO A 58 -21.30 11.39 -15.91
N GLN A 59 -20.14 10.88 -15.50
CA GLN A 59 -18.95 10.79 -16.33
C GLN A 59 -18.55 9.33 -16.54
N LEU A 60 -17.88 9.07 -17.65
CA LEU A 60 -17.17 7.82 -17.89
C LEU A 60 -15.77 7.93 -17.30
N ALA A 61 -15.50 7.15 -16.26
CA ALA A 61 -14.16 6.84 -15.79
C ALA A 61 -13.56 5.74 -16.66
N PHE A 62 -12.64 6.11 -17.54
CA PHE A 62 -12.03 5.20 -18.51
C PHE A 62 -10.52 5.11 -18.35
N GLN A 63 -10.04 3.92 -18.01
CA GLN A 63 -8.62 3.66 -17.87
C GLN A 63 -8.26 2.26 -18.35
N CYS A 64 -7.02 2.11 -18.80
CA CYS A 64 -6.45 0.81 -19.09
C CYS A 64 -5.03 0.68 -18.54
N ALA A 65 -4.68 -0.53 -18.12
CA ALA A 65 -3.35 -0.88 -17.64
C ALA A 65 -3.01 -2.30 -18.08
N PRO A 66 -1.74 -2.61 -18.43
CA PRO A 66 -1.33 -4.01 -18.59
C PRO A 66 -1.61 -4.78 -17.29
N ARG A 67 -2.08 -6.03 -17.39
CA ARG A 67 -2.38 -6.87 -16.22
C ARG A 67 -1.15 -7.08 -15.35
N MET A 68 -0.04 -7.43 -15.96
CA MET A 68 1.22 -7.61 -15.24
C MET A 68 1.96 -6.28 -15.16
N HIS A 69 2.61 -6.01 -14.03
CA HIS A 69 3.53 -4.88 -13.87
C HIS A 69 4.63 -4.91 -14.95
N ILE A 70 5.23 -6.09 -15.13
CA ILE A 70 6.19 -6.40 -16.18
C ILE A 70 5.86 -7.76 -16.81
N TYR A 71 6.11 -7.89 -18.11
CA TYR A 71 6.16 -9.15 -18.85
C TYR A 71 7.61 -9.47 -19.22
N LEU A 72 7.98 -10.74 -19.26
CA LEU A 72 9.31 -11.20 -19.68
C LEU A 72 9.25 -11.90 -21.03
N GLU A 73 10.33 -11.82 -21.81
CA GLU A 73 10.55 -12.63 -23.03
C GLU A 73 10.33 -14.13 -22.81
N SER A 74 10.59 -14.62 -21.60
CA SER A 74 10.39 -16.04 -21.25
C SER A 74 8.95 -16.42 -20.97
N ASP A 75 8.05 -15.46 -20.87
CA ASP A 75 6.64 -15.69 -20.57
C ASP A 75 5.90 -16.06 -21.85
N ASP A 76 4.72 -16.68 -21.71
CA ASP A 76 3.86 -16.95 -22.86
C ASP A 76 3.36 -15.61 -23.45
N CYS A 77 3.82 -15.28 -24.66
CA CYS A 77 3.51 -14.02 -25.29
C CYS A 77 2.03 -13.85 -25.66
N ASP A 78 1.25 -14.95 -25.73
CA ASP A 78 -0.20 -14.90 -25.95
C ASP A 78 -1.01 -14.84 -24.65
N ALA A 79 -0.37 -14.98 -23.48
CA ALA A 79 -1.01 -14.89 -22.17
C ALA A 79 -1.11 -13.45 -21.64
N ALA A 80 -0.63 -12.45 -22.40
CA ALA A 80 -0.70 -11.06 -21.99
C ALA A 80 -2.13 -10.51 -22.09
N SER A 81 -2.43 -9.57 -21.19
CA SER A 81 -3.72 -8.88 -21.21
C SER A 81 -3.62 -7.44 -20.72
N ILE A 82 -4.62 -6.66 -21.13
CA ILE A 82 -4.90 -5.32 -20.64
C ILE A 82 -6.14 -5.41 -19.74
N ILE A 83 -6.05 -4.80 -18.56
CA ILE A 83 -7.18 -4.59 -17.66
C ILE A 83 -7.81 -3.25 -18.01
N LEU A 84 -9.12 -3.25 -18.15
CA LEU A 84 -9.93 -2.11 -18.58
C LEU A 84 -11.02 -1.81 -17.55
N ASP A 85 -11.18 -0.51 -17.25
CA ASP A 85 -12.33 0.01 -16.53
C ASP A 85 -13.12 0.97 -17.42
N THR A 86 -14.44 0.86 -17.36
CA THR A 86 -15.41 1.67 -18.12
C THR A 86 -16.55 2.11 -17.20
N LEU A 87 -16.22 2.60 -16.01
CA LEU A 87 -17.18 2.86 -14.95
C LEU A 87 -17.95 4.17 -15.20
N VAL A 88 -19.25 4.15 -14.92
CA VAL A 88 -20.04 5.38 -14.81
C VAL A 88 -19.87 5.91 -13.39
N THR A 89 -19.52 7.19 -13.25
CA THR A 89 -19.28 7.81 -11.95
C THR A 89 -19.90 9.19 -11.86
N PHE A 90 -20.33 9.55 -10.65
CA PHE A 90 -20.75 10.90 -10.28
C PHE A 90 -19.67 11.65 -9.49
N THR A 91 -18.52 11.03 -9.26
CA THR A 91 -17.38 11.68 -8.60
C THR A 91 -16.36 12.07 -9.67
N ARG A 92 -15.76 13.25 -9.54
CA ARG A 92 -14.70 13.71 -10.44
C ARG A 92 -13.43 12.88 -10.23
N LEU A 93 -13.03 12.14 -11.26
CA LEU A 93 -11.74 11.45 -11.32
C LEU A 93 -10.86 12.10 -12.39
N ARG A 94 -9.53 11.99 -12.26
CA ARG A 94 -8.61 12.59 -13.24
C ARG A 94 -8.70 11.96 -14.64
N TYR A 95 -9.23 10.74 -14.70
CA TYR A 95 -9.49 9.97 -15.91
C TYR A 95 -11.00 9.80 -16.17
N SER A 96 -11.84 10.75 -15.72
CA SER A 96 -13.26 10.77 -16.06
C SER A 96 -13.63 11.89 -17.04
N TRP A 97 -14.53 11.56 -17.97
CA TRP A 97 -15.01 12.47 -19.02
C TRP A 97 -16.54 12.46 -19.12
N PRO A 98 -17.19 13.57 -19.48
CA PRO A 98 -18.64 13.61 -19.66
C PRO A 98 -19.14 12.55 -20.63
N LEU A 99 -20.19 11.82 -20.26
CA LEU A 99 -20.91 10.92 -21.17
C LEU A 99 -21.75 11.71 -22.20
N PRO A 100 -22.12 11.13 -23.36
CA PRO A 100 -23.11 11.74 -24.25
C PRO A 100 -24.48 11.79 -23.57
N ASP A 101 -25.31 12.80 -23.86
CA ASP A 101 -26.68 12.88 -23.32
C ASP A 101 -27.54 11.65 -23.68
N SER A 102 -27.20 10.98 -24.78
CA SER A 102 -27.84 9.77 -25.30
C SER A 102 -27.38 8.48 -24.62
N PHE A 103 -26.43 8.50 -23.67
CA PHE A 103 -25.73 7.30 -23.21
C PHE A 103 -26.65 6.19 -22.69
N ASP A 104 -27.73 6.55 -21.99
CA ASP A 104 -28.72 5.61 -21.45
C ASP A 104 -29.49 4.83 -22.52
N THR A 105 -29.46 5.30 -23.77
CA THR A 105 -30.16 4.68 -24.90
C THR A 105 -29.22 4.01 -25.90
N LEU A 106 -27.91 4.06 -25.66
CA LEU A 106 -26.92 3.39 -26.50
C LEU A 106 -27.02 1.87 -26.36
N ASP A 107 -27.01 1.18 -27.50
CA ASP A 107 -26.92 -0.28 -27.54
C ASP A 107 -25.48 -0.71 -27.20
N PRO A 108 -25.25 -1.47 -26.10
CA PRO A 108 -23.93 -1.93 -25.70
C PRO A 108 -23.21 -2.78 -26.76
N SER A 109 -23.94 -3.39 -27.70
CA SER A 109 -23.33 -4.14 -28.81
C SER A 109 -22.55 -3.25 -29.78
N ASN A 110 -22.79 -1.94 -29.75
CA ASN A 110 -22.05 -0.96 -30.55
C ASN A 110 -20.79 -0.43 -29.86
N PHE A 111 -20.46 -0.92 -28.66
CA PHE A 111 -19.25 -0.51 -27.96
C PHE A 111 -18.06 -1.29 -28.50
N SER A 112 -17.02 -0.56 -28.87
CA SER A 112 -15.78 -1.13 -29.39
C SER A 112 -14.56 -0.52 -28.74
N LEU A 113 -13.52 -1.32 -28.59
CA LEU A 113 -12.24 -0.93 -28.03
C LEU A 113 -11.15 -1.18 -29.06
N HIS A 114 -10.31 -0.17 -29.29
CA HIS A 114 -9.03 -0.33 -29.96
C HIS A 114 -7.92 -0.26 -28.93
N VAL A 115 -6.97 -1.21 -29.00
CA VAL A 115 -5.76 -1.21 -28.18
C VAL A 115 -4.57 -1.13 -29.14
N ASP A 116 -3.86 -0.01 -29.09
CA ASP A 116 -2.60 0.20 -29.79
C ASP A 116 -1.44 -0.10 -28.82
N ILE A 117 -0.53 -1.02 -29.14
CA ILE A 117 0.71 -1.29 -28.39
C ILE A 117 1.90 -1.08 -29.33
N GLY A 118 2.56 0.08 -29.20
CA GLY A 118 3.52 0.51 -30.22
C GLY A 118 2.84 0.67 -31.59
N GLU A 119 3.24 -0.13 -32.57
CA GLU A 119 2.67 -0.14 -33.93
C GLU A 119 1.57 -1.19 -34.11
N GLU A 120 1.40 -2.10 -33.14
CA GLU A 120 0.41 -3.17 -33.20
C GLU A 120 -0.96 -2.68 -32.76
N ARG A 121 -2.01 -3.03 -33.52
CA ARG A 121 -3.39 -2.65 -33.21
C ARG A 121 -4.29 -3.88 -33.09
N SER A 122 -4.95 -3.98 -31.94
CA SER A 122 -6.03 -4.95 -31.68
C SER A 122 -7.37 -4.24 -31.58
N SER A 123 -8.46 -4.91 -32.00
CA SER A 123 -9.82 -4.35 -31.97
C SER A 123 -10.80 -5.36 -31.38
N PHE A 124 -11.65 -4.89 -30.48
CA PHE A 124 -12.61 -5.68 -29.73
C PHE A 124 -14.00 -5.05 -29.85
N SER A 125 -15.04 -5.88 -29.96
CA SER A 125 -16.44 -5.46 -30.00
C SER A 125 -17.19 -6.01 -28.78
N ASN A 126 -18.38 -5.46 -28.50
CA ASN A 126 -19.23 -5.83 -27.37
C ASN A 126 -18.51 -5.68 -26.02
N VAL A 127 -17.74 -4.60 -25.88
CA VAL A 127 -17.00 -4.32 -24.65
C VAL A 127 -17.98 -4.02 -23.53
N LEU A 128 -17.83 -4.69 -22.38
CA LEU A 128 -18.67 -4.45 -21.22
C LEU A 128 -18.58 -2.98 -20.80
N PHE A 129 -19.71 -2.44 -20.37
CA PHE A 129 -19.84 -1.06 -19.92
C PHE A 129 -20.31 -1.02 -18.48
N ASN A 130 -19.96 0.05 -17.76
CA ASN A 130 -20.14 0.15 -16.32
C ASN A 130 -19.57 -1.04 -15.54
N ALA A 131 -18.36 -1.45 -15.92
CA ALA A 131 -17.64 -2.55 -15.31
C ALA A 131 -16.18 -2.17 -15.06
N THR A 132 -15.57 -2.85 -14.09
CA THR A 132 -14.14 -2.76 -13.75
C THR A 132 -13.48 -4.11 -13.92
N ASN A 133 -12.15 -4.11 -14.07
CA ASN A 133 -11.33 -5.30 -14.19
C ASN A 133 -11.68 -6.17 -15.41
N ILE A 134 -12.18 -5.56 -16.49
CA ILE A 134 -12.45 -6.26 -17.74
C ILE A 134 -11.10 -6.67 -18.32
N GLU A 135 -10.93 -7.96 -18.62
CA GLU A 135 -9.68 -8.48 -19.17
C GLU A 135 -9.76 -8.58 -20.69
N ILE A 136 -8.84 -7.88 -21.36
CA ILE A 136 -8.73 -7.81 -22.81
C ILE A 136 -7.44 -8.54 -23.22
N PRO A 137 -7.53 -9.72 -23.86
CA PRO A 137 -6.34 -10.46 -24.27
C PRO A 137 -5.61 -9.72 -25.38
N VAL A 138 -4.28 -9.63 -25.28
CA VAL A 138 -3.40 -9.05 -26.30
C VAL A 138 -2.21 -9.99 -26.50
N SER A 139 -1.64 -10.00 -27.71
CA SER A 139 -0.44 -10.79 -27.99
C SER A 139 0.80 -9.90 -28.00
N LEU A 140 1.86 -10.34 -27.35
CA LEU A 140 3.19 -9.72 -27.39
C LEU A 140 4.11 -10.41 -28.41
N CYS A 141 3.64 -11.44 -29.11
CA CYS A 141 4.50 -12.31 -29.91
C CYS A 141 5.16 -11.63 -31.12
N SER A 142 4.60 -10.53 -31.63
CA SER A 142 5.21 -9.72 -32.69
C SER A 142 6.14 -8.62 -32.15
N LEU A 143 6.09 -8.34 -30.84
CA LEU A 143 6.91 -7.31 -30.21
C LEU A 143 8.29 -7.87 -29.85
N GLN A 144 9.30 -7.01 -29.90
CA GLN A 144 10.64 -7.36 -29.43
C GLN A 144 10.80 -6.98 -27.96
N PRO A 145 11.34 -7.86 -27.10
CA PRO A 145 11.60 -7.50 -25.71
C PRO A 145 12.69 -6.41 -25.64
N ARG A 146 12.49 -5.40 -24.80
CA ARG A 146 13.41 -4.25 -24.66
C ARG A 146 13.25 -3.57 -23.29
N LEU A 147 14.27 -2.81 -22.90
CA LEU A 147 14.26 -2.03 -21.65
C LEU A 147 13.39 -0.76 -21.74
N GLU A 148 13.11 -0.28 -22.95
CA GLU A 148 12.23 0.87 -23.15
C GLU A 148 10.77 0.40 -23.19
N PRO A 149 9.86 0.89 -22.33
CA PRO A 149 8.47 0.45 -22.37
C PRO A 149 7.78 0.73 -23.71
N TYR A 150 6.76 -0.06 -24.05
CA TYR A 150 5.86 0.23 -25.16
C TYR A 150 4.78 1.21 -24.73
N ALA A 151 4.52 2.24 -25.53
CA ALA A 151 3.34 3.08 -25.34
C ALA A 151 2.08 2.28 -25.65
N VAL A 152 1.12 2.31 -24.74
CA VAL A 152 -0.19 1.68 -24.90
C VAL A 152 -1.25 2.77 -24.99
N ARG A 153 -2.11 2.69 -26.00
CA ARG A 153 -3.27 3.57 -26.15
C ARG A 153 -4.53 2.75 -26.30
N CYS A 154 -5.46 2.93 -25.38
CA CYS A 154 -6.78 2.33 -25.43
C CYS A 154 -7.78 3.38 -25.88
N THR A 155 -8.58 3.07 -26.90
CA THR A 155 -9.63 3.96 -27.42
C THR A 155 -10.97 3.23 -27.37
N LEU A 156 -11.86 3.66 -26.47
CA LEU A 156 -13.22 3.16 -26.37
C LEU A 156 -14.15 4.04 -27.20
N SER A 157 -14.91 3.42 -28.10
CA SER A 157 -15.95 4.08 -28.90
C SER A 157 -17.31 3.63 -28.41
N LEU A 158 -18.15 4.60 -27.98
CA LEU A 158 -19.54 4.35 -27.60
C LEU A 158 -20.45 4.66 -28.80
N GLY A 159 -20.53 3.74 -29.77
CA GLY A 159 -21.25 3.97 -31.03
C GLY A 159 -20.55 4.94 -31.99
N GLN A 160 -21.32 5.68 -32.80
CA GLN A 160 -20.79 6.62 -33.80
C GLN A 160 -20.51 8.03 -33.26
N GLU A 161 -20.89 8.33 -32.01
CA GLU A 161 -21.00 9.71 -31.51
C GLU A 161 -19.76 10.19 -30.75
N LYS A 162 -19.07 9.31 -29.99
CA LYS A 162 -17.99 9.74 -29.11
C LYS A 162 -16.97 8.63 -28.83
N SER A 163 -15.70 9.00 -28.76
CA SER A 163 -14.60 8.12 -28.35
C SER A 163 -13.84 8.70 -27.16
N TYR A 164 -13.32 7.82 -26.32
CA TYR A 164 -12.55 8.11 -25.12
C TYR A 164 -11.21 7.43 -25.24
N THR A 165 -10.14 8.11 -24.79
CA THR A 165 -8.79 7.58 -24.90
C THR A 165 -8.11 7.57 -23.55
N SER A 166 -7.45 6.46 -23.24
CA SER A 166 -6.57 6.29 -22.08
C SER A 166 -5.21 5.81 -22.56
N THR A 167 -4.15 6.27 -21.91
CA THR A 167 -2.77 5.94 -22.27
C THR A 167 -2.01 5.41 -21.08
N THR A 168 -1.16 4.42 -21.29
CA THR A 168 -0.29 3.82 -20.28
C THR A 168 0.98 3.28 -20.94
N SER A 169 1.82 2.57 -20.18
CA SER A 169 3.01 1.91 -20.70
C SER A 169 2.99 0.42 -20.38
N LEU A 170 3.62 -0.38 -21.26
CA LEU A 170 3.79 -1.82 -21.11
C LEU A 170 5.27 -2.17 -21.14
N SER A 171 5.77 -2.73 -20.05
CA SER A 171 7.14 -3.22 -19.94
C SER A 171 7.19 -4.68 -20.38
N TYR A 172 7.83 -4.92 -21.52
CA TYR A 172 8.13 -6.26 -22.04
C TYR A 172 9.64 -6.45 -22.12
N LEU A 173 10.20 -7.05 -21.07
CA LEU A 173 11.62 -7.03 -20.80
C LEU A 173 12.33 -8.28 -21.36
N PRO A 174 13.61 -8.15 -21.76
CA PRO A 174 14.44 -9.30 -22.10
C PRO A 174 14.56 -10.27 -20.93
N ARG A 175 14.90 -11.52 -21.22
CA ARG A 175 15.16 -12.51 -20.17
C ARG A 175 16.16 -11.99 -19.14
N HIS A 176 15.77 -12.04 -17.86
CA HIS A 176 16.69 -11.79 -16.77
C HIS A 176 17.61 -13.02 -16.60
N HIS A 177 18.92 -12.81 -16.67
CA HIS A 177 19.91 -13.90 -16.72
C HIS A 177 20.46 -14.33 -15.35
N PHE A 178 20.14 -13.59 -14.29
CA PHE A 178 20.64 -13.81 -12.94
C PHE A 178 19.53 -13.47 -11.91
N GLY A 179 19.71 -13.84 -10.64
CA GLY A 179 18.79 -13.45 -9.57
C GLY A 179 17.33 -13.88 -9.73
N SER A 180 16.46 -13.08 -9.12
CA SER A 180 15.00 -13.13 -9.19
C SER A 180 14.43 -12.07 -10.16
N VAL A 181 13.14 -12.21 -10.42
CA VAL A 181 12.25 -11.18 -10.98
C VAL A 181 11.01 -11.15 -10.10
N THR A 182 10.54 -9.96 -9.76
CA THR A 182 9.29 -9.76 -9.04
C THR A 182 8.36 -8.88 -9.88
N THR A 183 7.15 -9.36 -10.08
CA THR A 183 6.08 -8.63 -10.79
C THR A 183 4.83 -8.60 -9.92
N ILE A 184 3.86 -7.76 -10.31
CA ILE A 184 2.57 -7.65 -9.64
C ILE A 184 1.49 -7.97 -10.67
N ASP A 185 0.61 -8.92 -10.35
CA ASP A 185 -0.65 -9.10 -11.06
C ASP A 185 -1.62 -8.02 -10.58
N ARG A 186 -1.82 -6.99 -11.40
CA ARG A 186 -2.62 -5.80 -11.05
C ARG A 186 -4.11 -6.09 -10.93
N LYS A 187 -4.58 -7.23 -11.47
CA LYS A 187 -5.98 -7.66 -11.33
C LYS A 187 -6.26 -8.18 -9.92
N THR A 188 -5.34 -8.97 -9.37
CA THR A 188 -5.50 -9.61 -8.05
C THR A 188 -4.76 -8.86 -6.93
N GLY A 189 -3.81 -8.00 -7.28
CA GLY A 189 -2.86 -7.39 -6.36
C GLY A 189 -1.79 -8.37 -5.86
N ALA A 190 -1.68 -9.56 -6.48
CA ALA A 190 -0.72 -10.57 -6.08
C ALA A 190 0.69 -10.19 -6.52
N MET A 191 1.63 -10.24 -5.58
CA MET A 191 3.05 -10.22 -5.93
C MET A 191 3.48 -11.62 -6.39
N LEU A 192 4.20 -11.67 -7.50
CA LEU A 192 4.64 -12.90 -8.14
C LEU A 192 6.15 -12.87 -8.29
N VAL A 193 6.82 -13.89 -7.76
CA VAL A 193 8.28 -14.02 -7.82
C VAL A 193 8.68 -15.17 -8.72
N LYS A 194 9.65 -14.92 -9.59
CA LYS A 194 10.25 -15.89 -10.49
C LYS A 194 11.76 -15.87 -10.32
N THR A 195 12.31 -16.92 -9.69
CA THR A 195 13.75 -17.16 -9.71
C THR A 195 14.15 -17.76 -11.06
N THR A 196 15.35 -17.44 -11.55
CA THR A 196 15.89 -18.00 -12.81
C THR A 196 15.65 -19.51 -12.93
N GLY A 197 14.97 -19.94 -13.99
CA GLY A 197 14.67 -21.35 -14.28
C GLY A 197 13.49 -21.95 -13.51
N ARG A 198 12.68 -21.12 -12.82
CA ARG A 198 11.47 -21.54 -12.11
C ARG A 198 10.23 -20.82 -12.64
N GLU A 199 9.06 -21.34 -12.31
CA GLU A 199 7.76 -20.69 -12.55
C GLU A 199 7.48 -19.58 -11.55
N TYR A 200 6.59 -18.65 -11.91
CA TYR A 200 6.08 -17.64 -10.99
C TYR A 200 5.38 -18.30 -9.79
N LYS A 201 5.63 -17.75 -8.60
CA LYS A 201 4.92 -18.12 -7.38
C LYS A 201 4.30 -16.88 -6.73
N PRO A 202 3.00 -16.92 -6.37
CA PRO A 202 2.41 -15.87 -5.58
C PRO A 202 3.01 -15.85 -4.18
N ILE A 203 3.23 -14.65 -3.67
CA ILE A 203 3.67 -14.39 -2.31
C ILE A 203 2.77 -13.33 -1.70
N PHE A 204 2.34 -13.56 -0.46
CA PHE A 204 1.88 -12.49 0.43
C PHE A 204 3.08 -12.12 1.30
N PRO A 205 3.73 -10.98 1.09
CA PRO A 205 4.92 -10.61 1.84
C PRO A 205 4.58 -10.41 3.32
N ILE A 206 5.21 -11.22 4.16
CA ILE A 206 5.14 -11.11 5.62
C ILE A 206 6.53 -11.33 6.21
N GLY A 207 6.95 -10.36 7.00
CA GLY A 207 8.24 -10.30 7.66
C GLY A 207 8.18 -9.20 8.70
N PHE A 208 9.34 -8.65 9.06
CA PHE A 208 9.44 -7.43 9.85
C PHE A 208 10.53 -6.56 9.24
N TYR A 209 10.45 -5.25 9.48
CA TYR A 209 11.70 -4.49 9.61
C TYR A 209 12.56 -5.20 10.66
N THR A 210 13.83 -5.41 10.39
CA THR A 210 14.67 -6.28 11.22
C THR A 210 15.93 -5.53 11.59
N ASP A 211 16.21 -5.36 12.88
CA ASP A 211 17.45 -4.75 13.33
C ASP A 211 18.64 -5.51 12.75
N PHE A 212 19.49 -4.81 11.99
CA PHE A 212 20.70 -5.41 11.45
C PHE A 212 21.79 -5.48 12.51
N GLY A 213 22.15 -4.38 13.14
CA GLY A 213 23.37 -4.26 13.93
C GLY A 213 23.33 -5.07 15.23
N GLY A 214 22.30 -4.88 16.05
CA GLY A 214 22.19 -5.54 17.36
C GLY A 214 21.78 -7.01 17.27
N TYR A 215 21.23 -7.43 16.13
CA TYR A 215 20.48 -8.67 16.02
C TYR A 215 20.98 -9.55 14.86
N LEU A 216 20.71 -9.23 13.59
CA LEU A 216 21.15 -10.08 12.48
C LEU A 216 22.67 -10.21 12.38
N ALA A 217 23.41 -9.10 12.51
CA ALA A 217 24.85 -9.08 12.41
C ALA A 217 25.54 -9.83 13.56
N SER A 218 24.86 -9.97 14.70
CA SER A 218 25.33 -10.74 15.84
C SER A 218 25.22 -12.25 15.62
N ASN A 219 24.22 -12.72 14.87
CA ASN A 219 24.00 -14.13 14.61
C ASN A 219 23.11 -14.39 13.38
N LEU A 220 23.72 -14.84 12.27
CA LEU A 220 22.96 -15.13 11.04
C LEU A 220 22.01 -16.35 11.15
N SER A 221 22.15 -17.22 12.16
CA SER A 221 21.21 -18.34 12.36
C SER A 221 19.80 -17.88 12.71
N ILE A 222 19.64 -16.62 13.13
CA ILE A 222 18.32 -15.99 13.34
C ILE A 222 17.47 -16.04 12.04
N LEU A 223 18.11 -16.03 10.87
CA LEU A 223 17.41 -16.14 9.59
C LEU A 223 16.72 -17.51 9.42
N ASP A 224 17.29 -18.57 10.00
CA ASP A 224 16.63 -19.88 10.04
C ASP A 224 15.39 -19.84 10.94
N GLU A 225 15.51 -19.22 12.12
CA GLU A 225 14.38 -19.06 13.05
C GLU A 225 13.24 -18.26 12.42
N ILE A 226 13.56 -17.15 11.74
CA ILE A 226 12.57 -16.33 11.02
C ILE A 226 11.85 -17.18 9.96
N LYS A 227 12.58 -17.98 9.20
CA LYS A 227 12.00 -18.85 8.17
C LYS A 227 11.16 -19.98 8.76
N GLU A 228 11.62 -20.60 9.86
CA GLU A 228 10.88 -21.65 10.58
C GLU A 228 9.58 -21.11 11.19
N GLN A 229 9.57 -19.83 11.61
CA GLN A 229 8.38 -19.12 12.06
C GLN A 229 7.38 -18.81 10.93
N GLY A 230 7.70 -19.15 9.68
CA GLY A 230 6.82 -19.01 8.52
C GLY A 230 6.93 -17.67 7.79
N PHE A 231 7.77 -16.75 8.27
CA PHE A 231 8.03 -15.50 7.56
C PHE A 231 8.74 -15.78 6.24
N ASN A 232 8.41 -14.99 5.23
CA ASN A 232 8.96 -15.15 3.89
C ASN A 232 9.79 -13.94 3.43
N VAL A 233 9.83 -12.87 4.23
CA VAL A 233 10.61 -11.65 3.98
C VAL A 233 11.42 -11.25 5.22
N VAL A 234 12.61 -10.70 4.98
CA VAL A 234 13.38 -9.90 5.94
C VAL A 234 13.60 -8.52 5.34
N HIS A 235 13.43 -7.47 6.15
CA HIS A 235 13.71 -6.09 5.78
C HIS A 235 14.76 -5.50 6.73
N PRO A 236 16.06 -5.72 6.49
CA PRO A 236 17.13 -5.26 7.38
C PRO A 236 17.19 -3.74 7.46
N VAL A 237 17.24 -3.20 8.67
CA VAL A 237 17.28 -1.75 8.94
C VAL A 237 18.73 -1.26 8.95
N PRO A 238 19.09 -0.22 8.19
CA PRO A 238 20.43 0.36 8.21
C PRO A 238 20.72 1.09 9.54
N PRO A 239 22.00 1.35 9.88
CA PRO A 239 23.20 1.20 9.04
C PRO A 239 23.74 -0.24 8.97
N PHE A 240 24.23 -0.62 7.79
CA PHE A 240 24.90 -1.91 7.56
C PHE A 240 26.39 -1.79 7.91
N GLY A 241 26.68 -1.73 9.22
CA GLY A 241 28.02 -1.37 9.73
C GLY A 241 29.17 -2.25 9.22
N ASP A 242 29.05 -3.58 9.34
CA ASP A 242 30.05 -4.54 8.82
C ASP A 242 29.60 -5.08 7.46
N GLN A 243 30.27 -4.60 6.40
CA GLN A 243 29.98 -4.98 5.02
C GLN A 243 30.17 -6.48 4.76
N ALA A 244 31.14 -7.13 5.40
CA ALA A 244 31.38 -8.56 5.19
C ALA A 244 30.26 -9.39 5.81
N VAL A 245 29.74 -8.97 6.98
CA VAL A 245 28.59 -9.60 7.61
C VAL A 245 27.32 -9.37 6.79
N PHE A 246 27.14 -8.16 6.25
CA PHE A 246 26.02 -7.86 5.36
C PHE A 246 26.07 -8.73 4.09
N GLU A 247 27.22 -8.86 3.44
CA GLU A 247 27.39 -9.74 2.29
C GLU A 247 27.12 -11.21 2.63
N ALA A 248 27.62 -11.69 3.78
CA ALA A 248 27.35 -13.06 4.25
C ALA A 248 25.86 -13.29 4.53
N MET A 249 25.15 -12.28 5.06
CA MET A 249 23.71 -12.33 5.23
C MET A 249 22.99 -12.45 3.89
N LEU A 250 23.38 -11.65 2.89
CA LEU A 250 22.79 -11.71 1.54
C LEU A 250 23.01 -13.07 0.87
N ASP A 251 24.22 -13.64 1.00
CA ASP A 251 24.52 -14.99 0.52
C ASP A 251 23.63 -16.03 1.22
N TYR A 252 23.45 -15.90 2.53
CA TYR A 252 22.64 -16.83 3.30
C TYR A 252 21.15 -16.77 2.94
N LEU A 253 20.61 -15.56 2.72
CA LEU A 253 19.24 -15.36 2.23
C LEU A 253 19.02 -16.04 0.87
N ASP A 254 19.99 -15.93 -0.05
CA ASP A 254 19.95 -16.61 -1.35
C ASP A 254 19.92 -18.15 -1.21
N ASP A 255 20.66 -18.69 -0.24
CA ASP A 255 20.77 -20.14 0.01
C ASP A 255 19.51 -20.71 0.65
N ILE A 256 18.95 -20.02 1.65
CA ILE A 256 17.74 -20.48 2.34
C ILE A 256 16.46 -20.08 1.60
N GLY A 257 16.51 -19.17 0.62
CA GLY A 257 15.33 -18.73 -0.13
C GLY A 257 14.35 -17.94 0.74
N LEU A 258 14.88 -17.10 1.62
CA LEU A 258 14.14 -16.09 2.37
C LEU A 258 14.29 -14.76 1.63
N TYR A 259 13.19 -14.06 1.36
CA TYR A 259 13.25 -12.90 0.49
C TYR A 259 13.70 -11.63 1.23
N LEU A 260 14.26 -10.70 0.48
CA LEU A 260 14.85 -9.45 0.94
C LEU A 260 14.05 -8.26 0.42
N ILE A 261 13.57 -7.43 1.34
CA ILE A 261 13.31 -6.01 1.05
C ILE A 261 14.59 -5.28 1.43
N VAL A 262 15.24 -4.65 0.46
CA VAL A 262 16.50 -3.96 0.71
C VAL A 262 16.25 -2.47 0.83
N HIS A 263 16.65 -1.91 1.96
CA HIS A 263 16.74 -0.48 2.12
C HIS A 263 17.89 0.03 1.26
N VAL A 264 17.56 0.78 0.21
CA VAL A 264 18.56 1.63 -0.46
C VAL A 264 18.85 2.72 0.56
N HIS A 265 20.05 2.70 1.14
CA HIS A 265 20.43 3.26 2.45
C HIS A 265 19.97 4.72 2.66
N SER A 266 20.10 5.25 3.88
CA SER A 266 19.66 6.58 4.42
C SER A 266 19.87 7.84 3.55
N SER A 267 20.47 7.70 2.38
CA SER A 267 20.74 8.69 1.36
C SER A 267 20.03 8.37 0.05
N TYR A 268 18.76 7.96 0.04
CA TYR A 268 17.99 7.89 -1.22
C TYR A 268 17.96 9.23 -2.00
N ARG A 269 18.34 10.32 -1.33
CA ARG A 269 18.61 11.65 -1.90
C ARG A 269 19.98 11.79 -2.58
N ASP A 270 20.93 10.90 -2.31
CA ASP A 270 22.21 10.73 -2.99
C ASP A 270 22.08 9.65 -4.08
N LEU A 271 21.84 10.12 -5.30
CA LEU A 271 21.56 9.25 -6.44
C LEU A 271 22.78 8.43 -6.88
N GLU A 272 24.01 8.84 -6.55
CA GLU A 272 25.21 8.06 -6.86
C GLU A 272 25.35 6.87 -5.91
N GLU A 273 25.02 7.06 -4.63
CA GLU A 273 24.90 5.97 -3.65
C GLU A 273 23.83 4.97 -4.07
N VAL A 274 22.60 5.45 -4.36
CA VAL A 274 21.50 4.61 -4.85
C VAL A 274 21.96 3.77 -6.04
N ALA A 275 22.60 4.38 -7.03
CA ALA A 275 23.07 3.68 -8.22
C ALA A 275 24.12 2.59 -7.90
N ARG A 276 24.95 2.79 -6.88
CA ARG A 276 25.98 1.83 -6.48
C ARG A 276 25.38 0.63 -5.77
N GLU A 277 24.49 0.87 -4.82
CA GLU A 277 23.81 -0.19 -4.06
C GLU A 277 22.94 -1.06 -4.97
N VAL A 278 22.18 -0.43 -5.88
CA VAL A 278 21.35 -1.16 -6.84
C VAL A 278 22.19 -2.09 -7.71
N LYS A 279 23.31 -1.59 -8.25
CA LYS A 279 24.24 -2.43 -9.04
C LYS A 279 24.82 -3.58 -8.24
N ALA A 280 25.09 -3.37 -6.95
CA ALA A 280 25.65 -4.39 -6.07
C ALA A 280 24.65 -5.47 -5.68
N ILE A 281 23.34 -5.19 -5.63
CA ILE A 281 22.36 -6.11 -5.04
C ILE A 281 21.34 -6.67 -6.05
N ARG A 282 21.09 -6.01 -7.20
CA ARG A 282 20.08 -6.44 -8.20
C ARG A 282 20.20 -7.87 -8.74
N HIS A 283 21.33 -8.53 -8.50
CA HIS A 283 21.59 -9.89 -8.98
C HIS A 283 21.27 -10.99 -7.96
N ARG A 284 20.86 -10.63 -6.75
CA ARG A 284 20.50 -11.56 -5.68
C ARG A 284 19.24 -12.36 -6.06
N LYS A 285 19.19 -13.63 -5.64
CA LYS A 285 18.03 -14.52 -5.87
C LYS A 285 16.93 -14.28 -4.85
N SER A 286 17.30 -13.73 -3.70
CA SER A 286 16.44 -13.36 -2.58
C SER A 286 15.83 -11.97 -2.75
N LEU A 287 16.29 -11.13 -3.68
CA LEU A 287 15.74 -9.79 -3.83
C LEU A 287 14.25 -9.84 -4.21
N LEU A 288 13.41 -9.25 -3.37
CA LEU A 288 11.97 -9.12 -3.62
C LEU A 288 11.66 -7.78 -4.30
N LEU A 289 12.10 -6.70 -3.67
CA LEU A 289 11.81 -5.32 -4.06
C LEU A 289 12.81 -4.37 -3.40
N TRP A 290 12.88 -3.15 -3.93
CA TRP A 290 13.69 -2.06 -3.40
C TRP A 290 12.86 -1.18 -2.47
N TYR A 291 13.42 -0.77 -1.33
CA TYR A 291 12.82 0.23 -0.46
C TYR A 291 13.63 1.52 -0.51
N THR A 292 13.04 2.58 -1.06
CA THR A 292 13.78 3.83 -1.34
C THR A 292 13.60 4.91 -0.29
N ALA A 293 12.45 5.04 0.38
CA ALA A 293 12.25 6.17 1.27
C ALA A 293 11.44 5.78 2.51
N ASP A 294 11.95 6.20 3.65
CA ASP A 294 11.35 6.07 4.97
C ASP A 294 10.80 7.42 5.42
N GLU A 295 9.48 7.47 5.61
CA GLU A 295 8.68 8.63 6.04
C GLU A 295 9.14 9.98 5.42
N PRO A 296 9.34 10.06 4.08
CA PRO A 296 9.79 11.31 3.45
C PRO A 296 8.79 12.45 3.63
N ASP A 297 7.51 12.11 3.76
CA ASP A 297 6.39 13.00 4.06
C ASP A 297 6.46 13.55 5.48
N GLY A 298 6.76 12.69 6.45
CA GLY A 298 6.99 13.05 7.85
C GLY A 298 8.12 14.06 7.96
N HIS A 299 9.28 13.73 7.39
CA HIS A 299 10.47 14.58 7.44
C HIS A 299 10.39 15.86 6.59
N GLY A 300 9.38 16.02 5.73
CA GLY A 300 9.29 17.13 4.79
C GLY A 300 10.47 17.15 3.80
N HIS A 301 10.93 15.97 3.38
CA HIS A 301 11.99 15.86 2.38
C HIS A 301 11.52 16.40 1.01
N PRO A 302 12.43 16.75 0.09
CA PRO A 302 12.02 17.29 -1.21
C PRO A 302 11.04 16.36 -1.94
N PHE A 303 9.94 16.91 -2.45
CA PHE A 303 8.85 16.16 -3.11
C PHE A 303 9.32 15.24 -4.24
N ASP A 304 10.38 15.62 -4.96
CA ASP A 304 10.90 14.82 -6.06
C ASP A 304 11.99 13.82 -5.67
N ALA A 305 12.40 13.76 -4.39
CA ALA A 305 13.50 12.92 -3.94
C ALA A 305 13.19 11.43 -4.11
N ALA A 306 12.02 10.98 -3.65
CA ALA A 306 11.60 9.58 -3.80
C ALA A 306 11.46 9.19 -5.27
N ARG A 307 10.85 10.07 -6.09
CA ARG A 307 10.73 9.86 -7.54
C ARG A 307 12.09 9.76 -8.25
N LYS A 308 13.04 10.62 -7.92
CA LYS A 308 14.40 10.55 -8.50
C LYS A 308 15.12 9.25 -8.12
N ALA A 309 14.98 8.79 -6.87
CA ALA A 309 15.53 7.50 -6.45
C ALA A 309 14.88 6.34 -7.23
N TYR A 310 13.55 6.34 -7.33
CA TYR A 310 12.77 5.39 -8.13
C TYR A 310 13.23 5.33 -9.59
N GLU A 311 13.47 6.48 -10.23
CA GLU A 311 13.97 6.56 -11.59
C GLU A 311 15.37 5.94 -11.72
N VAL A 312 16.27 6.18 -10.77
CA VAL A 312 17.60 5.55 -10.76
C VAL A 312 17.51 4.03 -10.59
N VAL A 313 16.67 3.56 -9.66
CA VAL A 313 16.43 2.13 -9.45
C VAL A 313 15.91 1.51 -10.75
N ASN A 314 14.82 2.03 -11.33
CA ASN A 314 14.26 1.48 -12.56
C ASN A 314 15.21 1.56 -13.76
N ASN A 315 16.05 2.59 -13.88
CA ASN A 315 17.06 2.65 -14.94
C ASN A 315 18.12 1.54 -14.81
N LEU A 316 18.33 1.01 -13.60
CA LEU A 316 19.32 -0.02 -13.31
C LEU A 316 18.71 -1.41 -13.13
N ASP A 317 17.46 -1.51 -12.69
CA ASP A 317 16.75 -2.74 -12.40
C ASP A 317 15.23 -2.54 -12.59
N GLN A 318 14.73 -2.94 -13.76
CA GLN A 318 13.29 -2.92 -14.07
C GLN A 318 12.58 -4.22 -13.67
N TYR A 319 13.30 -5.15 -13.03
CA TYR A 319 12.80 -6.50 -12.73
C TYR A 319 12.21 -6.62 -11.33
N HIS A 320 12.28 -5.57 -10.52
CA HIS A 320 11.79 -5.57 -9.14
C HIS A 320 11.01 -4.28 -8.85
N PRO A 321 9.88 -4.35 -8.12
CA PRO A 321 9.15 -3.17 -7.69
C PRO A 321 9.94 -2.30 -6.71
N VAL A 322 9.46 -1.08 -6.51
CA VAL A 322 9.99 -0.12 -5.53
C VAL A 322 8.92 0.24 -4.52
N SER A 323 9.27 0.27 -3.24
CA SER A 323 8.41 0.67 -2.13
C SER A 323 8.94 1.88 -1.36
N ILE A 324 8.00 2.53 -0.65
CA ILE A 324 8.25 3.59 0.33
C ILE A 324 7.35 3.37 1.54
N ALA A 325 7.71 3.97 2.67
CA ALA A 325 6.85 4.09 3.84
C ALA A 325 6.35 5.53 3.98
N LEU A 326 5.09 5.71 4.38
CA LEU A 326 4.48 7.02 4.64
C LEU A 326 3.78 7.03 6.00
N ASN A 327 3.97 8.12 6.74
CA ASN A 327 3.39 8.31 8.07
C ASN A 327 2.26 9.34 8.11
N CYS A 328 2.27 10.32 7.22
CA CYS A 328 1.34 11.44 7.25
C CYS A 328 -0.05 11.06 6.73
N ALA A 329 -1.07 11.74 7.24
CA ALA A 329 -2.45 11.46 6.87
C ALA A 329 -2.69 11.80 5.40
N ASP A 330 -2.23 12.96 4.93
CA ASP A 330 -2.49 13.46 3.57
C ASP A 330 -1.52 14.53 3.06
N TYR A 331 -0.39 14.75 3.74
CA TYR A 331 0.58 15.79 3.39
C TYR A 331 1.28 15.51 2.05
N PHE A 332 0.92 16.24 0.98
CA PHE A 332 1.46 16.08 -0.39
C PHE A 332 1.48 14.61 -0.86
N PHE A 333 0.36 13.91 -0.62
CA PHE A 333 0.24 12.48 -0.86
C PHE A 333 0.61 12.08 -2.30
N GLU A 334 0.19 12.87 -3.30
CA GLU A 334 0.50 12.59 -4.71
C GLU A 334 2.01 12.62 -4.97
N GLU A 335 2.67 13.67 -4.52
CA GLU A 335 4.09 13.88 -4.75
C GLU A 335 4.93 12.78 -4.10
N TYR A 336 4.67 12.49 -2.82
CA TYR A 336 5.43 11.48 -2.09
C TYR A 336 5.16 10.06 -2.60
N THR A 337 3.96 9.76 -3.08
CA THR A 337 3.64 8.43 -3.65
C THR A 337 4.05 8.26 -5.11
N SER A 338 4.44 9.34 -5.80
CA SER A 338 4.78 9.30 -7.24
C SER A 338 5.92 8.32 -7.57
N GLY A 339 6.90 8.19 -6.67
CA GLY A 339 8.10 7.36 -6.81
C GLY A 339 8.03 5.96 -6.19
N ALA A 340 6.87 5.30 -6.22
CA ALA A 340 6.71 3.95 -5.66
C ALA A 340 5.66 3.12 -6.40
N ASP A 341 5.86 1.81 -6.46
CA ASP A 341 4.84 0.83 -6.87
C ASP A 341 4.05 0.32 -5.65
N ILE A 342 4.68 0.38 -4.46
CA ILE A 342 4.10 -0.09 -3.20
C ILE A 342 4.22 1.02 -2.15
N ILE A 343 3.11 1.35 -1.50
CA ILE A 343 3.05 2.35 -0.45
C ILE A 343 2.76 1.60 0.86
N MET A 344 3.74 1.60 1.75
CA MET A 344 3.61 1.02 3.08
C MET A 344 3.12 2.11 4.03
N HIS A 345 2.01 1.84 4.73
CA HIS A 345 1.37 2.81 5.61
C HIS A 345 1.74 2.54 7.06
N ASP A 346 2.39 3.51 7.69
CA ASP A 346 2.98 3.42 9.01
C ASP A 346 2.08 4.16 10.00
N VAL A 347 1.09 3.43 10.54
CA VAL A 347 0.02 3.97 11.37
C VAL A 347 0.04 3.29 12.72
N TYR A 348 0.45 4.04 13.75
CA TYR A 348 0.68 3.50 15.08
C TYR A 348 -0.20 4.19 16.12
N SER A 349 -1.34 3.56 16.45
CA SER A 349 -2.34 4.10 17.38
C SER A 349 -2.34 3.42 18.77
N PHE A 350 -1.42 2.50 19.06
CA PHE A 350 -1.38 1.79 20.35
C PHE A 350 -0.39 2.41 21.34
N GLY A 351 -0.90 2.78 22.52
CA GLY A 351 -0.05 3.23 23.63
C GLY A 351 0.50 4.65 23.48
N ASN A 352 0.11 5.40 22.45
CA ASN A 352 0.34 6.83 22.35
C ASN A 352 -0.86 7.65 22.86
N ASN A 353 -0.61 8.91 23.19
CA ASN A 353 -1.67 9.91 23.37
C ASN A 353 -1.73 10.77 22.12
N VAL A 354 -2.75 10.56 21.28
CA VAL A 354 -2.89 11.28 20.00
C VAL A 354 -3.24 12.77 20.15
N THR A 355 -3.59 13.21 21.36
CA THR A 355 -3.92 14.62 21.65
C THR A 355 -2.79 15.40 22.30
N PHE A 356 -1.76 14.72 22.83
CA PHE A 356 -0.63 15.36 23.50
C PHE A 356 0.67 14.56 23.40
N SER A 357 1.72 15.20 22.90
CA SER A 357 3.03 14.60 22.72
C SER A 357 3.84 14.66 24.01
N SER A 358 4.05 13.52 24.66
CA SER A 358 4.97 13.41 25.80
C SER A 358 6.43 13.67 25.42
N LYS A 359 6.81 13.34 24.17
CA LYS A 359 8.16 13.54 23.63
C LYS A 359 8.50 15.02 23.48
N TYR A 360 7.55 15.83 23.02
CA TYR A 360 7.77 17.26 22.73
C TYR A 360 7.16 18.23 23.74
N ASP A 361 6.34 17.74 24.68
CA ASP A 361 5.57 18.56 25.63
C ASP A 361 4.68 19.58 24.93
N THR A 362 3.94 19.11 23.92
CA THR A 362 3.05 19.93 23.07
C THR A 362 1.71 19.26 22.82
N PRO A 363 0.61 20.02 22.66
CA PRO A 363 -0.63 19.46 22.14
C PRO A 363 -0.43 18.96 20.70
N CYS A 364 -1.25 17.99 20.31
CA CYS A 364 -1.36 17.53 18.92
C CYS A 364 -2.75 17.90 18.41
N THR A 365 -2.77 18.74 17.38
CA THR A 365 -3.94 19.21 16.66
C THR A 365 -3.73 18.97 15.16
N THR A 366 -4.74 19.30 14.36
CA THR A 366 -4.64 19.23 12.90
C THR A 366 -3.64 20.24 12.32
N ASP A 367 -3.20 21.25 13.09
CA ASP A 367 -2.31 22.33 12.67
C ASP A 367 -1.02 22.49 13.51
N PHE A 368 -0.80 21.61 14.50
CA PHE A 368 0.38 21.66 15.36
C PHE A 368 0.66 20.31 16.05
N GLY A 369 1.92 20.05 16.38
CA GLY A 369 2.34 18.89 17.16
C GLY A 369 2.63 17.64 16.34
N CYS A 370 3.31 16.69 16.98
CA CYS A 370 3.61 15.36 16.46
C CYS A 370 3.46 14.34 17.58
N CYS A 371 2.54 13.39 17.41
CA CYS A 371 2.18 12.36 18.39
C CYS A 371 2.43 10.92 17.87
N GLY A 372 3.27 10.78 16.85
CA GLY A 372 3.60 9.50 16.21
C GLY A 372 2.58 8.98 15.21
N CYS A 373 1.34 9.49 15.22
CA CYS A 373 0.28 9.11 14.29
C CYS A 373 -0.45 10.36 13.82
N ASP A 374 -0.26 10.73 12.56
CA ASP A 374 -0.79 11.99 12.03
C ASP A 374 -2.32 11.94 11.85
N ASN A 375 -3.02 12.91 12.47
CA ASN A 375 -4.48 13.06 12.50
C ASN A 375 -5.26 11.80 12.93
N CYS A 376 -4.61 10.93 13.71
CA CYS A 376 -5.23 9.73 14.28
C CYS A 376 -6.10 10.08 15.49
N ILE A 377 -7.11 9.25 15.76
CA ILE A 377 -8.04 9.42 16.89
C ILE A 377 -7.73 8.49 18.08
N GLY A 378 -6.77 7.58 17.91
CA GLY A 378 -6.22 6.74 18.98
C GLY A 378 -6.96 5.41 19.14
N ASN A 379 -7.48 4.84 18.06
CA ASN A 379 -8.17 3.56 18.09
C ASN A 379 -7.76 2.66 16.92
N LEU A 380 -8.35 1.47 16.85
CA LEU A 380 -8.00 0.47 15.84
C LEU A 380 -8.37 0.94 14.42
N GLU A 381 -9.45 1.71 14.29
CA GLU A 381 -9.94 2.24 13.01
C GLU A 381 -9.02 3.27 12.36
N ASP A 382 -8.03 3.82 13.08
CA ASP A 382 -6.98 4.62 12.44
C ASP A 382 -6.27 3.82 11.33
N THR A 383 -6.10 2.51 11.53
CA THR A 383 -5.49 1.60 10.55
C THR A 383 -6.33 1.49 9.28
N SER A 384 -7.62 1.15 9.42
CA SER A 384 -8.53 1.01 8.26
C SER A 384 -8.72 2.34 7.55
N LYS A 385 -8.92 3.42 8.32
CA LYS A 385 -9.09 4.77 7.77
C LYS A 385 -7.91 5.18 6.89
N ARG A 386 -6.67 4.93 7.33
CA ARG A 386 -5.51 5.31 6.52
C ARG A 386 -5.45 4.55 5.19
N LEU A 387 -5.71 3.25 5.21
CA LEU A 387 -5.70 2.41 4.01
C LEU A 387 -6.85 2.75 3.05
N ASP A 388 -8.04 3.03 3.58
CA ASP A 388 -9.20 3.44 2.78
C ASP A 388 -8.95 4.81 2.14
N ASP A 389 -8.45 5.78 2.92
CA ASP A 389 -8.11 7.11 2.40
C ASP A 389 -7.01 7.02 1.33
N ALA A 390 -5.96 6.23 1.54
CA ALA A 390 -4.93 6.00 0.53
C ALA A 390 -5.51 5.37 -0.74
N SER A 391 -6.32 4.32 -0.62
CA SER A 391 -6.96 3.64 -1.76
C SER A 391 -7.87 4.58 -2.55
N ARG A 392 -8.65 5.42 -1.85
CA ARG A 392 -9.49 6.46 -2.45
C ARG A 392 -8.65 7.49 -3.21
N ARG A 393 -7.55 7.98 -2.64
CA ARG A 393 -6.66 8.94 -3.32
C ARG A 393 -6.00 8.34 -4.55
N LEU A 394 -5.50 7.11 -4.46
CA LEU A 394 -4.97 6.38 -5.61
C LEU A 394 -6.02 6.27 -6.72
N LYS A 395 -7.29 5.96 -6.36
CA LYS A 395 -8.41 5.94 -7.30
C LYS A 395 -8.69 7.31 -7.93
N VAL A 396 -8.62 8.41 -7.19
CA VAL A 396 -8.80 9.77 -7.77
C VAL A 396 -7.73 10.07 -8.82
N MET A 397 -6.49 9.67 -8.53
CA MET A 397 -5.33 9.94 -9.38
C MET A 397 -5.24 9.00 -10.60
N GLY A 398 -5.97 7.89 -10.62
CA GLY A 398 -5.83 6.83 -11.65
C GLY A 398 -4.65 5.90 -11.41
N TRP A 399 -4.26 5.73 -10.15
CA TRP A 399 -3.11 4.92 -9.71
C TRP A 399 -3.51 3.62 -8.99
N GLU A 400 -4.79 3.36 -8.78
CA GLU A 400 -5.33 2.18 -8.12
C GLU A 400 -4.99 0.85 -8.83
N LYS A 401 -4.59 0.90 -10.11
CA LYS A 401 -4.11 -0.28 -10.86
C LYS A 401 -2.60 -0.41 -10.88
N THR A 402 -1.86 0.62 -10.48
CA THR A 402 -0.39 0.68 -10.65
C THR A 402 0.35 0.81 -9.34
N LYS A 403 -0.34 1.22 -8.26
CA LYS A 403 0.21 1.36 -6.92
C LYS A 403 -0.60 0.55 -5.92
N PHE A 404 0.09 -0.13 -5.00
CA PHE A 404 -0.52 -1.05 -4.05
C PHE A 404 -0.23 -0.65 -2.62
N ASN A 405 -1.24 -0.72 -1.76
CA ASN A 405 -1.12 -0.40 -0.35
C ASN A 405 -0.68 -1.64 0.44
N TRP A 406 0.32 -1.46 1.28
CA TRP A 406 0.82 -2.42 2.27
C TRP A 406 0.72 -1.80 3.66
N ALA A 407 0.79 -2.62 4.70
CA ALA A 407 0.72 -2.16 6.06
C ALA A 407 2.05 -2.32 6.79
N VAL A 408 2.37 -1.36 7.63
CA VAL A 408 3.40 -1.45 8.67
C VAL A 408 2.70 -1.40 10.02
N PRO A 409 2.25 -2.55 10.56
CA PRO A 409 1.68 -2.59 11.90
C PRO A 409 2.69 -2.19 12.98
N GLN A 410 2.19 -1.58 14.07
CA GLN A 410 3.00 -1.31 15.25
C GLN A 410 3.38 -2.62 15.92
N ALA A 411 4.67 -2.92 16.08
CA ALA A 411 5.16 -4.08 16.82
C ALA A 411 6.20 -3.71 17.90
N PHE A 412 6.18 -2.46 18.34
CA PHE A 412 7.12 -1.87 19.28
C PHE A 412 6.43 -0.90 20.24
N GLY A 413 7.15 -0.48 21.28
CA GLY A 413 6.74 0.59 22.18
C GLY A 413 7.59 0.61 23.45
N GLY A 414 7.28 1.55 24.35
CA GLY A 414 8.16 1.92 25.46
C GLY A 414 9.20 2.99 25.07
N GLU A 415 9.02 3.61 23.92
CA GLU A 415 9.91 4.63 23.38
C GLU A 415 9.13 5.71 22.63
N GLU A 416 9.78 6.86 22.44
CA GLU A 416 9.25 8.01 21.72
C GLU A 416 7.85 8.47 22.17
N PHE A 417 6.83 8.19 21.36
CA PHE A 417 5.44 8.58 21.58
C PHE A 417 4.60 7.46 22.22
N TRP A 418 5.06 6.21 22.12
CA TRP A 418 4.30 5.01 22.48
C TRP A 418 4.77 4.47 23.82
N ALA A 419 3.98 4.65 24.88
CA ALA A 419 4.31 4.25 26.24
C ALA A 419 4.39 2.73 26.43
N ARG A 420 3.75 1.95 25.55
CA ARG A 420 3.77 0.49 25.54
C ARG A 420 3.69 -0.04 24.11
N PRO A 421 4.17 -1.26 23.85
CA PRO A 421 3.80 -1.98 22.64
C PRO A 421 2.31 -2.41 22.67
N PRO A 422 1.72 -2.73 21.51
CA PRO A 422 0.49 -3.51 21.49
C PRO A 422 0.72 -4.90 22.09
N THR A 423 -0.34 -5.54 22.54
CA THR A 423 -0.34 -6.98 22.83
C THR A 423 -0.35 -7.77 21.52
N GLY A 424 0.00 -9.05 21.58
CA GLY A 424 -0.09 -9.94 20.40
C GLY A 424 -1.51 -10.02 19.81
N LYS A 425 -2.55 -9.85 20.64
CA LYS A 425 -3.96 -9.78 20.18
C LYS A 425 -4.23 -8.47 19.42
N GLU A 426 -3.85 -7.33 19.98
CA GLU A 426 -3.95 -6.00 19.34
C GLU A 426 -3.15 -5.95 18.02
N TRP A 427 -1.95 -6.52 17.99
CA TRP A 427 -1.13 -6.65 16.78
C TRP A 427 -1.83 -7.46 15.68
N LEU A 428 -2.44 -8.60 16.05
CA LEU A 428 -3.16 -9.42 15.08
C LEU A 428 -4.40 -8.68 14.56
N ALA A 429 -5.12 -7.97 15.43
CA ALA A 429 -6.30 -7.19 15.06
C ALA A 429 -5.98 -6.11 14.02
N GLN A 430 -4.98 -5.26 14.24
CA GLN A 430 -4.58 -4.22 13.27
C GLN A 430 -4.07 -4.81 11.95
N THR A 431 -3.38 -5.96 12.03
CA THR A 431 -2.86 -6.64 10.84
C THR A 431 -3.98 -7.21 9.97
N LEU A 432 -4.95 -7.89 10.59
CA LEU A 432 -6.09 -8.47 9.87
C LEU A 432 -7.05 -7.39 9.37
N LEU A 433 -7.22 -6.31 10.13
CA LEU A 433 -7.95 -5.13 9.67
C LEU A 433 -7.28 -4.56 8.42
N SER A 434 -5.95 -4.43 8.41
CA SER A 434 -5.23 -3.96 7.22
C SER A 434 -5.50 -4.82 5.97
N ILE A 435 -5.56 -6.15 6.13
CA ILE A 435 -5.86 -7.08 5.02
C ILE A 435 -7.29 -6.90 4.50
N ASN A 436 -8.27 -6.73 5.39
CA ASN A 436 -9.66 -6.42 5.02
C ASN A 436 -9.73 -5.12 4.21
N HIS A 437 -8.91 -4.13 4.57
CA HIS A 437 -8.83 -2.82 3.91
C HIS A 437 -7.78 -2.76 2.79
N GLY A 438 -7.54 -3.89 2.13
CA GLY A 438 -6.81 -3.92 0.85
C GLY A 438 -5.31 -4.11 0.94
N ALA A 439 -4.70 -4.20 2.14
CA ALA A 439 -3.27 -4.45 2.25
C ALA A 439 -2.88 -5.80 1.61
N ARG A 440 -1.78 -5.82 0.84
CA ARG A 440 -1.25 -7.02 0.15
C ARG A 440 0.15 -7.46 0.61
N GLY A 441 0.68 -6.79 1.62
CA GLY A 441 1.88 -7.16 2.35
C GLY A 441 1.88 -6.51 3.73
N VAL A 442 2.57 -7.14 4.68
CA VAL A 442 2.62 -6.75 6.08
C VAL A 442 4.07 -6.81 6.56
N ILE A 443 4.65 -5.66 6.87
CA ILE A 443 6.05 -5.53 7.31
C ILE A 443 6.06 -4.68 8.58
N PRO A 444 5.79 -5.24 9.78
CA PRO A 444 5.71 -4.47 11.02
C PRO A 444 7.08 -3.91 11.44
N TRP A 445 7.07 -2.78 12.13
CA TRP A 445 8.23 -2.22 12.82
C TRP A 445 8.21 -2.63 14.29
N ILE A 446 9.18 -3.36 14.83
CA ILE A 446 10.39 -3.96 14.25
C ILE A 446 10.75 -5.26 15.02
N ASP A 447 11.53 -6.16 14.42
CA ASP A 447 12.12 -7.34 15.08
C ASP A 447 13.56 -7.06 15.57
N PRO A 448 13.95 -7.45 16.80
CA PRO A 448 13.19 -8.17 17.83
C PRO A 448 11.95 -7.43 18.37
N THR A 449 10.83 -8.15 18.46
CA THR A 449 9.54 -7.66 18.99
C THR A 449 9.14 -8.43 20.25
N PRO A 450 8.21 -7.94 21.11
CA PRO A 450 7.63 -8.73 22.19
C PRO A 450 7.19 -10.14 21.78
N VAL A 451 7.43 -11.10 22.66
CA VAL A 451 7.27 -12.54 22.36
C VAL A 451 5.84 -12.91 21.96
N ASP A 452 4.83 -12.28 22.58
CA ASP A 452 3.43 -12.51 22.26
C ASP A 452 3.06 -11.97 20.87
N ILE A 453 3.60 -10.82 20.47
CA ILE A 453 3.50 -10.30 19.09
C ILE A 453 4.16 -11.28 18.12
N LYS A 454 5.42 -11.69 18.39
CA LYS A 454 6.15 -12.62 17.52
C LYS A 454 5.39 -13.94 17.32
N HIS A 455 4.78 -14.46 18.38
CA HIS A 455 3.97 -15.69 18.33
C HIS A 455 2.72 -15.52 17.46
N CYS A 456 1.95 -14.44 17.64
CA CYS A 456 0.80 -14.14 16.80
C CYS A 456 1.21 -13.95 15.32
N ALA A 457 2.31 -13.25 15.08
CA ALA A 457 2.85 -13.01 13.75
C ALA A 457 3.30 -14.29 13.05
N SER A 458 4.01 -15.18 13.75
CA SER A 458 4.40 -16.49 13.22
C SER A 458 3.18 -17.36 12.89
N ARG A 459 2.17 -17.40 13.76
CA ARG A 459 0.92 -18.15 13.50
C ARG A 459 0.20 -17.63 12.26
N LEU A 460 0.15 -16.30 12.07
CA LEU A 460 -0.40 -15.70 10.85
C LEU A 460 0.46 -16.06 9.63
N ALA A 461 1.79 -15.92 9.71
CA ALA A 461 2.72 -16.22 8.63
C ALA A 461 2.59 -17.66 8.13
N LEU A 462 2.51 -18.64 9.04
CA LEU A 462 2.28 -20.05 8.72
C LEU A 462 0.90 -20.32 8.09
N THR A 463 -0.09 -19.47 8.37
CA THR A 463 -1.46 -19.60 7.84
C THR A 463 -1.62 -18.89 6.50
N LEU A 464 -0.82 -17.85 6.22
CA LEU A 464 -0.94 -16.99 5.05
C LEU A 464 -0.90 -17.72 3.71
N PRO A 465 -0.10 -18.79 3.48
CA PRO A 465 -0.16 -19.53 2.23
C PRO A 465 -1.56 -20.05 1.88
N ARG A 466 -2.37 -20.41 2.90
CA ARG A 466 -3.76 -20.85 2.70
C ARG A 466 -4.72 -19.67 2.52
N ILE A 467 -4.46 -18.53 3.16
CA ILE A 467 -5.26 -17.31 2.99
C ILE A 467 -5.02 -16.71 1.60
N ALA A 468 -3.78 -16.71 1.13
CA ALA A 468 -3.35 -16.20 -0.16
C ALA A 468 -4.06 -16.88 -1.34
N THR A 469 -4.47 -18.15 -1.22
CA THR A 469 -5.27 -18.83 -2.27
C THR A 469 -6.68 -18.27 -2.44
N PHE A 470 -7.15 -17.46 -1.49
CA PHE A 470 -8.39 -16.68 -1.61
C PHE A 470 -8.09 -15.24 -2.02
N LEU A 471 -7.08 -14.61 -1.40
CA LEU A 471 -6.76 -13.20 -1.69
C LEU A 471 -6.30 -12.97 -3.13
N PHE A 472 -5.61 -13.94 -3.72
CA PHE A 472 -4.94 -13.82 -5.02
C PHE A 472 -5.60 -14.65 -6.12
N ASP A 473 -6.83 -15.13 -5.91
CA ASP A 473 -7.58 -15.84 -6.94
C ASP A 473 -8.51 -14.87 -7.67
N GLU A 474 -8.36 -14.78 -8.99
CA GLU A 474 -9.15 -13.87 -9.83
C GLU A 474 -10.64 -14.21 -9.89
N ASN A 475 -11.06 -15.41 -9.49
CA ASN A 475 -12.45 -15.84 -9.46
C ASN A 475 -13.12 -15.62 -8.09
N VAL A 476 -12.39 -15.02 -7.15
CA VAL A 476 -12.91 -14.73 -5.82
C VAL A 476 -13.71 -13.45 -5.82
N ILE A 477 -14.89 -13.52 -5.18
CA ILE A 477 -15.70 -12.35 -4.89
C ILE A 477 -15.35 -11.89 -3.48
N PHE A 478 -14.78 -10.69 -3.38
CA PHE A 478 -14.54 -10.01 -2.12
C PHE A 478 -15.77 -9.19 -1.72
N LYS A 479 -16.13 -9.23 -0.43
CA LYS A 479 -17.07 -8.29 0.19
C LYS A 479 -16.55 -7.90 1.56
N HIS A 480 -16.66 -6.60 1.85
CA HIS A 480 -16.36 -6.03 3.16
C HIS A 480 -17.64 -5.47 3.77
N PHE A 481 -17.80 -5.62 5.08
CA PHE A 481 -18.89 -5.03 5.85
C PHE A 481 -18.56 -5.02 7.33
N THR A 482 -19.25 -4.16 8.09
CA THR A 482 -19.22 -4.17 9.55
C THR A 482 -20.54 -4.70 10.09
N TYR A 483 -20.48 -5.67 11.01
CA TYR A 483 -21.64 -6.17 11.75
C TYR A 483 -21.50 -5.78 13.22
N GLY A 484 -22.29 -4.81 13.69
CA GLY A 484 -22.09 -4.20 15.01
C GLY A 484 -20.73 -3.50 15.05
N ARG A 485 -19.81 -4.03 15.85
CA ARG A 485 -18.41 -3.55 15.98
C ARG A 485 -17.40 -4.56 15.43
N ILE A 486 -17.88 -5.57 14.70
CA ILE A 486 -17.03 -6.55 14.02
C ILE A 486 -16.81 -6.14 12.57
N ASP A 487 -15.58 -5.75 12.23
CA ASP A 487 -15.14 -5.57 10.86
C ASP A 487 -14.97 -6.95 10.20
N THR A 488 -15.56 -7.16 9.02
CA THR A 488 -15.52 -8.44 8.32
C THR A 488 -15.17 -8.29 6.84
N GLY A 489 -14.06 -8.91 6.44
CA GLY A 489 -13.75 -9.23 5.05
C GLY A 489 -14.17 -10.66 4.72
N THR A 490 -14.79 -10.85 3.55
CA THR A 490 -15.17 -12.17 3.04
C THR A 490 -14.67 -12.39 1.62
N TRP A 491 -14.07 -13.55 1.38
CA TRP A 491 -13.57 -13.97 0.07
C TRP A 491 -14.24 -15.29 -0.31
N THR A 492 -15.15 -15.23 -1.28
CA THR A 492 -15.92 -16.40 -1.72
C THR A 492 -15.35 -16.99 -3.00
N LYS A 493 -14.93 -18.25 -2.92
CA LYS A 493 -14.45 -19.07 -4.04
C LYS A 493 -15.38 -20.27 -4.22
N GLY A 494 -16.28 -20.18 -5.20
CA GLY A 494 -17.27 -21.23 -5.46
C GLY A 494 -18.18 -21.50 -4.26
N HIS A 495 -17.93 -22.59 -3.54
CA HIS A 495 -18.70 -22.99 -2.34
C HIS A 495 -17.99 -22.69 -1.02
N GLU A 496 -16.73 -22.27 -1.05
CA GLU A 496 -15.95 -21.90 0.12
C GLU A 496 -15.97 -20.39 0.31
N THR A 497 -16.16 -19.95 1.55
CA THR A 497 -16.00 -18.53 1.91
C THR A 497 -15.03 -18.43 3.07
N LEU A 498 -13.92 -17.73 2.84
CA LEU A 498 -13.01 -17.28 3.88
C LEU A 498 -13.59 -16.03 4.54
N PHE A 499 -13.58 -16.01 5.86
CA PHE A 499 -13.93 -14.86 6.70
C PHE A 499 -12.69 -14.42 7.46
N VAL A 500 -12.47 -13.11 7.51
CA VAL A 500 -11.51 -12.46 8.40
C VAL A 500 -12.30 -11.42 9.18
N ALA A 501 -12.48 -11.66 10.48
CA ALA A 501 -13.35 -10.88 11.35
C ALA A 501 -12.56 -10.32 12.54
N ILE A 502 -12.75 -9.03 12.85
CA ILE A 502 -12.02 -8.30 13.89
C ILE A 502 -12.99 -7.49 14.74
N ASN A 503 -12.91 -7.61 16.07
CA ASN A 503 -13.59 -6.69 16.97
C ASN A 503 -12.83 -5.37 17.07
N LEU A 504 -13.50 -4.28 16.66
CA LEU A 504 -12.93 -2.94 16.66
C LEU A 504 -12.89 -2.29 18.04
N ASP A 505 -13.61 -2.84 19.02
CA ASP A 505 -13.57 -2.36 20.41
C ASP A 505 -12.41 -3.00 21.18
N ASP A 506 -11.68 -2.19 21.94
CA ASP A 506 -10.60 -2.56 22.85
C ASP A 506 -11.06 -2.73 24.31
N GLU A 507 -12.27 -2.28 24.63
CA GLU A 507 -12.88 -2.41 25.96
C GLU A 507 -14.04 -3.42 26.02
N TYR A 508 -14.80 -3.58 24.93
CA TYR A 508 -16.07 -4.33 24.94
C TYR A 508 -16.04 -5.56 24.04
N ALA A 509 -16.68 -6.63 24.51
CA ALA A 509 -16.93 -7.80 23.68
C ALA A 509 -18.09 -7.54 22.70
N ALA A 510 -18.04 -8.17 21.53
CA ALA A 510 -19.03 -8.04 20.49
C ALA A 510 -19.55 -9.40 20.01
N GLU A 511 -20.87 -9.49 19.81
CA GLU A 511 -21.54 -10.70 19.35
C GLU A 511 -21.70 -10.69 17.83
N TYR A 512 -21.48 -11.84 17.20
CA TYR A 512 -21.49 -12.03 15.76
C TYR A 512 -22.47 -13.14 15.36
N ASP A 513 -23.71 -12.74 15.07
CA ASP A 513 -24.81 -13.60 14.59
C ASP A 513 -25.07 -13.44 13.09
N PHE A 514 -24.07 -12.98 12.34
CA PHE A 514 -24.19 -12.89 10.89
C PHE A 514 -24.25 -14.28 10.22
N LEU A 515 -23.64 -15.29 10.86
CA LEU A 515 -23.57 -16.64 10.29
C LEU A 515 -24.87 -17.43 10.52
N GLY A 516 -25.47 -17.88 9.40
CA GLY A 516 -26.58 -18.82 9.46
C GLY A 516 -26.19 -20.15 10.12
N ARG A 517 -27.18 -20.85 10.68
CA ARG A 517 -26.96 -22.11 11.44
C ARG A 517 -26.12 -23.15 10.70
N GLN A 518 -26.33 -23.31 9.39
CA GLN A 518 -25.56 -24.27 8.57
C GLN A 518 -24.11 -23.85 8.39
N GLN A 519 -23.83 -22.55 8.21
CA GLN A 519 -22.47 -22.05 8.11
C GLN A 519 -21.71 -22.27 9.41
N ARG A 520 -22.35 -22.01 10.56
CA ARG A 520 -21.79 -22.29 11.89
C ARG A 520 -21.37 -23.75 12.08
N GLN A 521 -22.15 -24.69 11.54
CA GLN A 521 -21.82 -26.13 11.60
C GLN A 521 -20.66 -26.54 10.68
N SER A 522 -20.34 -25.71 9.68
CA SER A 522 -19.28 -25.96 8.69
C SER A 522 -17.96 -25.23 8.97
N LEU A 523 -17.88 -24.51 10.10
CA LEU A 523 -16.73 -23.66 10.44
C LEU A 523 -15.43 -24.47 10.54
N LYS A 524 -14.43 -24.06 9.76
CA LYS A 524 -13.05 -24.51 9.89
C LYS A 524 -12.17 -23.34 10.29
N TRP A 525 -11.74 -23.32 11.55
CA TRP A 525 -10.85 -22.30 12.08
C TRP A 525 -9.46 -22.39 11.45
N LEU A 526 -8.93 -21.23 11.07
CA LEU A 526 -7.52 -21.03 10.74
C LEU A 526 -6.83 -20.29 11.89
N ILE A 527 -7.45 -19.21 12.37
CA ILE A 527 -7.05 -18.47 13.56
C ILE A 527 -8.29 -18.18 14.40
N ASN A 528 -8.18 -18.40 15.70
CA ASN A 528 -9.18 -18.01 16.68
C ASN A 528 -8.42 -17.36 17.85
N GLU A 529 -8.38 -16.03 17.87
CA GLU A 529 -7.74 -15.25 18.93
C GLU A 529 -8.80 -14.47 19.70
N GLY A 530 -9.16 -14.96 20.90
CA GLY A 530 -10.18 -14.33 21.74
C GLY A 530 -11.63 -14.51 21.25
N VAL A 531 -11.94 -15.56 20.47
CA VAL A 531 -13.30 -15.84 19.99
C VAL A 531 -13.85 -17.12 20.61
N SER A 532 -15.07 -17.03 21.14
CA SER A 532 -15.77 -18.15 21.77
C SER A 532 -17.18 -18.31 21.21
N ASN A 533 -17.85 -19.42 21.52
CA ASN A 533 -19.27 -19.56 21.24
C ASN A 533 -20.08 -19.12 22.47
N ASN A 534 -21.08 -18.27 22.28
CA ASN A 534 -22.02 -17.92 23.32
C ASN A 534 -23.07 -19.03 23.55
N THR A 535 -23.94 -18.85 24.54
CA THR A 535 -24.99 -19.82 24.90
C THR A 535 -26.06 -20.04 23.82
N MET A 536 -26.20 -19.12 22.88
CA MET A 536 -27.07 -19.21 21.69
C MET A 536 -26.34 -19.80 20.47
N GLY A 537 -25.04 -20.13 20.62
CA GLY A 537 -24.17 -20.63 19.57
C GLY A 537 -23.76 -19.57 18.55
N HIS A 538 -23.83 -18.28 18.88
CA HIS A 538 -23.23 -17.19 18.10
C HIS A 538 -21.77 -17.07 18.48
N LEU A 539 -20.96 -16.45 17.61
CA LEU A 539 -19.58 -16.16 17.94
C LEU A 539 -19.54 -14.91 18.81
N SER A 540 -18.81 -14.97 19.92
CA SER A 540 -18.53 -13.85 20.82
C SER A 540 -17.06 -13.51 20.72
N PHE A 541 -16.75 -12.27 20.35
CA PHE A 541 -15.41 -11.75 20.21
C PHE A 541 -15.10 -10.91 21.44
N GLU A 542 -14.06 -11.29 22.18
CA GLU A 542 -13.49 -10.45 23.24
C GLU A 542 -12.99 -9.11 22.67
N PRO A 543 -12.66 -8.12 23.52
CA PRO A 543 -12.04 -6.89 23.04
C PRO A 543 -10.75 -7.18 22.24
N SER A 544 -10.60 -6.51 21.09
CA SER A 544 -9.56 -6.70 20.07
C SER A 544 -9.44 -8.14 19.55
N ALA A 545 -10.42 -9.02 19.80
CA ALA A 545 -10.38 -10.38 19.30
C ALA A 545 -10.46 -10.40 17.77
N SER A 546 -9.83 -11.42 17.19
CA SER A 546 -9.84 -11.59 15.74
C SER A 546 -9.83 -13.06 15.35
N ALA A 547 -10.40 -13.33 14.18
CA ALA A 547 -10.58 -14.67 13.70
C ALA A 547 -10.43 -14.77 12.19
N ILE A 548 -9.93 -15.92 11.78
CA ILE A 548 -9.91 -16.34 10.39
C ILE A 548 -10.52 -17.73 10.32
N PHE A 549 -11.54 -17.90 9.51
CA PHE A 549 -12.19 -19.20 9.33
C PHE A 549 -12.77 -19.36 7.93
N VAL A 550 -12.95 -20.61 7.51
CA VAL A 550 -13.60 -20.95 6.25
C VAL A 550 -14.94 -21.63 6.53
N THR A 551 -15.97 -21.25 5.78
CA THR A 551 -17.28 -21.93 5.78
C THR A 551 -17.56 -22.55 4.42
N PHE A 552 -18.48 -23.51 4.39
CA PHE A 552 -18.89 -24.21 3.17
C PHE A 552 -20.40 -24.06 2.97
N ARG A 553 -20.83 -23.67 1.76
CA ARG A 553 -22.25 -23.79 1.40
C ARG A 553 -22.59 -25.25 1.14
N ILE A 554 -23.34 -25.87 2.05
CA ILE A 554 -23.90 -27.21 1.84
C ILE A 554 -25.09 -27.05 0.89
N ARG A 555 -25.07 -27.73 -0.27
CA ARG A 555 -26.26 -27.82 -1.14
C ARG A 555 -27.35 -28.54 -0.35
N THR A 556 -28.41 -27.83 0.03
CA THR A 556 -29.65 -28.49 0.42
C THR A 556 -30.25 -29.14 -0.81
N ALA A 557 -30.26 -30.47 -0.85
CA ALA A 557 -31.15 -31.18 -1.74
C ALA A 557 -32.59 -30.81 -1.31
N HIS A 558 -33.30 -30.10 -2.19
CA HIS A 558 -34.70 -29.64 -2.08
C HIS A 558 -34.94 -28.34 -1.31
N SER A 559 -35.26 -27.27 -2.05
CA SER A 559 -36.64 -26.72 -2.08
C SER A 559 -36.72 -25.53 -3.04
N ASN A 560 -37.58 -25.66 -4.05
CA ASN A 560 -38.23 -24.53 -4.72
C ASN A 560 -39.09 -23.75 -3.70
N GLU A 561 -39.29 -22.47 -4.02
CA GLU A 561 -40.32 -21.53 -3.53
C GLU A 561 -40.11 -20.72 -2.23
N ARG A 562 -40.33 -19.40 -2.45
CA ARG A 562 -40.75 -18.30 -1.57
C ARG A 562 -39.68 -17.44 -0.88
N SER A 563 -39.50 -16.28 -1.51
CA SER A 563 -39.11 -15.00 -0.91
C SER A 563 -40.07 -14.58 0.20
N GLU A 564 -39.54 -14.13 1.33
CA GLU A 564 -39.73 -12.76 1.86
C GLU A 564 -39.06 -12.57 3.23
N ALA A 565 -38.48 -11.38 3.40
CA ALA A 565 -38.26 -10.61 4.63
C ALA A 565 -37.22 -11.07 5.68
N SER A 566 -36.07 -10.38 5.68
CA SER A 566 -35.32 -9.93 6.88
C SER A 566 -34.36 -8.82 6.42
N GLY A 567 -34.51 -7.57 6.86
CA GLY A 567 -33.96 -7.06 8.11
C GLY A 567 -32.73 -6.23 7.77
N ASP A 568 -32.76 -4.92 8.07
CA ASP A 568 -31.76 -3.91 7.67
C ASP A 568 -30.31 -4.37 7.87
N VAL A 569 -29.68 -4.76 6.78
CA VAL A 569 -28.22 -4.81 6.61
C VAL A 569 -27.87 -3.46 5.98
N ARG A 570 -27.12 -2.61 6.70
CA ARG A 570 -26.38 -1.55 6.01
C ARG A 570 -25.28 -2.22 5.20
N LEU A 571 -25.58 -2.49 3.93
CA LEU A 571 -24.56 -2.67 2.91
C LEU A 571 -23.86 -1.31 2.81
N VAL A 572 -22.66 -1.21 3.36
CA VAL A 572 -21.72 -0.21 2.88
C VAL A 572 -21.09 -0.87 1.66
N GLU A 573 -21.73 -0.71 0.50
CA GLU A 573 -20.96 -0.76 -0.74
C GLU A 573 -20.03 0.45 -0.67
N HIS A 574 -18.74 0.30 -0.98
CA HIS A 574 -17.84 1.42 -1.22
C HIS A 574 -18.17 2.08 -2.58
N ASP A 575 -19.45 2.42 -2.74
CA ASP A 575 -19.97 3.41 -3.67
C ASP A 575 -20.59 4.50 -2.79
N GLU A 576 -20.09 5.73 -2.94
CA GLU A 576 -20.37 6.95 -2.17
C GLU A 576 -19.57 7.13 -0.86
N LEU A 577 -18.34 7.63 -1.01
CA LEU A 577 -17.92 8.96 -0.51
C LEU A 577 -16.64 9.44 -1.18
#